data_AF-A0A1G1D7H1-F1
#
_entry.id   AF-A0A1G1D7H1-F1
#
_cell.length_a   1.000
_cell.length_b   1.000
_cell.length_c   1.000
_cell.angle_alpha   90.00
_cell.angle_beta   90.00
_cell.angle_gamma   90.00
#
_symmetry.space_group_name_H-M   'P 1'
#
loop_
_entity.id
_entity.type
_entity.pdbx_description
1 polymer ?
#
loop_
_entity_poly.entity_id
_entity_poly.type
_entity_poly.pdbx_seq_one_letter_code
_entity_poly.pdbx_strand_id
1 'polypeptide(L)'
;MISDSLKSQPPLKELISQLILTTHAPGRHAARNAFAHIENAWKIKDIDPAMSAFRSITGVEEAATAIFHALKRQKYNNAQSLNKNRHFHKAAVYPFFQAISRVLSSFNIKAQIICDTNEQSPKLKIAFSLPFEPFKDRLFYSEPPLHFELTMNNEIHNFSDQIEQIVSENNAKSFCKYSNELANFRNKILYASNQGIPTVKITENNLKKKEQIIVTFLIVYLLISQYDEQQLFVQQALDSFVKTLNLSDKICI
;
A
#
# COMPACT_ATOMS: atom_id res chain seq x y z
N MET A 1 9.92 -0.46 -23.93
CA MET A 1 9.92 -1.68 -24.75
C MET A 1 9.87 -2.84 -23.75
N ILE A 2 8.74 -3.55 -23.67
CA ILE A 2 8.56 -4.65 -22.71
C ILE A 2 9.29 -5.86 -23.30
N SER A 3 10.28 -6.40 -22.58
CA SER A 3 11.04 -7.57 -23.03
C SER A 3 10.10 -8.77 -23.24
N ASP A 4 10.37 -9.58 -24.26
CA ASP A 4 9.58 -10.75 -24.64
C ASP A 4 9.41 -11.80 -23.52
N SER A 5 10.15 -11.67 -22.41
CA SER A 5 9.99 -12.48 -21.19
C SER A 5 8.70 -12.22 -20.39
N LEU A 6 7.90 -11.21 -20.75
CA LEU A 6 6.64 -10.89 -20.08
C LEU A 6 5.40 -11.47 -20.77
N LYS A 7 5.53 -12.06 -21.97
CA LYS A 7 4.39 -12.65 -22.70
C LYS A 7 3.95 -14.02 -22.15
N SER A 8 4.80 -14.69 -21.36
CA SER A 8 4.53 -15.99 -20.74
C SER A 8 4.20 -15.91 -19.25
N GLN A 9 4.13 -14.70 -18.68
CA GLN A 9 3.81 -14.52 -17.26
C GLN A 9 2.29 -14.50 -17.06
N PRO A 10 1.75 -15.16 -16.01
CA PRO A 10 0.35 -15.00 -15.66
C PRO A 10 0.03 -13.52 -15.40
N PRO A 11 -1.21 -13.05 -15.65
CA PRO A 11 -1.63 -11.71 -15.29
C PRO A 11 -1.15 -11.35 -13.87
N LEU A 12 -0.60 -10.14 -13.67
CA LEU A 12 0.05 -9.73 -12.42
C LEU A 12 -0.76 -10.07 -11.15
N LYS A 13 -2.09 -9.98 -11.22
CA LYS A 13 -3.00 -10.33 -10.11
C LYS A 13 -2.96 -11.82 -9.76
N GLU A 14 -2.93 -12.71 -10.74
CA GLU A 14 -2.82 -14.17 -10.54
C GLU A 14 -1.46 -14.52 -9.93
N LEU A 15 -0.38 -13.91 -10.44
CA LEU A 15 0.95 -14.04 -9.86
C LEU A 15 0.98 -13.63 -8.39
N ILE A 16 0.48 -12.44 -8.05
CA ILE A 16 0.40 -11.96 -6.66
C ILE A 16 -0.40 -12.93 -5.79
N SER A 17 -1.53 -13.44 -6.30
CA SER A 17 -2.37 -14.40 -5.57
C SER A 17 -1.60 -15.70 -5.24
N GLN A 18 -0.85 -16.24 -6.19
CA GLN A 18 -0.01 -17.42 -5.98
C GLN A 18 1.11 -17.14 -4.97
N LEU A 19 1.81 -16.02 -5.12
CA LEU A 19 2.90 -15.63 -4.20
C LEU A 19 2.41 -15.40 -2.77
N ILE A 20 1.19 -14.89 -2.57
CA ILE A 20 0.60 -14.74 -1.22
C ILE A 20 0.46 -16.09 -0.53
N LEU A 21 0.22 -17.19 -1.25
CA LEU A 21 0.07 -18.52 -0.61
C LEU A 21 1.36 -19.00 0.06
N THR A 22 2.51 -18.55 -0.43
CA THR A 22 3.84 -18.92 0.09
C THR A 22 4.26 -18.10 1.30
N THR A 23 3.52 -17.05 1.67
CA THR A 23 3.85 -16.19 2.81
C THR A 23 3.26 -16.70 4.13
N HIS A 24 3.72 -16.14 5.25
CA HIS A 24 3.26 -16.56 6.59
C HIS A 24 1.93 -15.93 7.03
N ALA A 25 1.15 -16.72 7.76
CA ALA A 25 0.04 -16.23 8.58
C ALA A 25 0.55 -15.32 9.74
N PRO A 26 -0.29 -14.42 10.27
CA PRO A 26 -1.64 -14.08 9.80
C PRO A 26 -1.67 -13.13 8.59
N GLY A 27 -0.52 -12.57 8.16
CA GLY A 27 -0.44 -11.65 7.02
C GLY A 27 -1.01 -12.25 5.73
N ARG A 28 -0.72 -13.52 5.46
CA ARG A 28 -1.31 -14.28 4.33
C ARG A 28 -2.83 -14.25 4.32
N HIS A 29 -3.47 -14.42 5.48
CA HIS A 29 -4.92 -14.46 5.56
C HIS A 29 -5.54 -13.09 5.28
N ALA A 30 -4.97 -12.03 5.84
CA ALA A 30 -5.38 -10.66 5.54
C ALA A 30 -5.21 -10.32 4.05
N ALA A 31 -4.08 -10.71 3.45
CA ALA A 31 -3.81 -10.51 2.03
C ALA A 31 -4.83 -11.23 1.12
N ARG A 32 -5.15 -12.49 1.41
CA ARG A 32 -6.19 -13.25 0.69
C ARG A 32 -7.58 -12.64 0.87
N ASN A 33 -7.88 -12.19 2.09
CA ASN A 33 -9.15 -11.57 2.40
C ASN A 33 -9.34 -10.24 1.63
N ALA A 34 -8.25 -9.47 1.45
CA ALA A 34 -8.28 -8.26 0.64
C ALA A 34 -8.74 -8.52 -0.81
N PHE A 35 -8.24 -9.58 -1.46
CA PHE A 35 -8.69 -9.98 -2.78
C PHE A 35 -10.16 -10.43 -2.78
N ALA A 36 -10.54 -11.28 -1.84
CA ALA A 36 -11.92 -11.75 -1.72
C ALA A 36 -12.90 -10.57 -1.55
N HIS A 37 -12.51 -9.53 -0.81
CA HIS A 37 -13.32 -8.33 -0.64
C HIS A 37 -13.52 -7.56 -1.93
N ILE A 38 -12.47 -7.27 -2.70
CA ILE A 38 -12.61 -6.49 -3.95
C ILE A 38 -13.33 -7.28 -5.06
N GLU A 39 -13.10 -8.59 -5.15
CA GLU A 39 -13.84 -9.45 -6.09
C GLU A 39 -15.33 -9.48 -5.77
N ASN A 40 -15.69 -9.62 -4.50
CA ASN A 40 -17.08 -9.58 -4.09
C ASN A 40 -17.70 -8.18 -4.23
N ALA A 41 -16.93 -7.11 -4.08
CA ALA A 41 -17.39 -5.75 -4.35
C ALA A 41 -17.80 -5.59 -5.82
N TRP A 42 -17.00 -6.11 -6.76
CA TRP A 42 -17.35 -6.14 -8.18
C TRP A 42 -18.63 -6.92 -8.47
N LYS A 43 -18.80 -8.11 -7.87
CA LYS A 43 -19.98 -8.97 -8.07
C LYS A 43 -21.29 -8.32 -7.63
N ILE A 44 -21.27 -7.51 -6.58
CA ILE A 44 -22.48 -6.92 -6.00
C ILE A 44 -22.67 -5.44 -6.39
N LYS A 45 -21.82 -4.87 -7.26
CA LYS A 45 -21.82 -3.42 -7.55
C LYS A 45 -23.17 -2.90 -8.04
N ASP A 46 -23.86 -3.70 -8.87
CA ASP A 46 -25.13 -3.32 -9.49
C ASP A 46 -26.35 -3.79 -8.66
N ILE A 47 -26.12 -4.62 -7.62
CA ILE A 47 -27.14 -5.18 -6.72
C ILE A 47 -27.24 -4.36 -5.44
N ASP A 48 -26.10 -4.11 -4.80
CA ASP A 48 -25.96 -3.33 -3.58
C ASP A 48 -24.70 -2.43 -3.67
N PRO A 49 -24.85 -1.24 -4.28
CA PRO A 49 -23.75 -0.27 -4.43
C PRO A 49 -23.10 0.13 -3.10
N ALA A 50 -23.88 0.21 -2.02
CA ALA A 50 -23.39 0.58 -0.70
C ALA A 50 -22.51 -0.52 -0.11
N MET A 51 -22.96 -1.78 -0.17
CA MET A 51 -22.17 -2.92 0.28
C MET A 51 -20.97 -3.19 -0.63
N SER A 52 -21.06 -2.88 -1.94
CA SER A 52 -19.92 -2.89 -2.86
C SER A 52 -18.85 -1.89 -2.41
N ALA A 53 -19.23 -0.64 -2.11
CA ALA A 53 -18.34 0.37 -1.56
C ALA A 53 -17.71 -0.09 -0.24
N PHE A 54 -18.52 -0.59 0.69
CA PHE A 54 -18.07 -1.09 1.97
C PHE A 54 -17.00 -2.18 1.81
N ARG A 55 -17.28 -3.21 0.99
CA ARG A 55 -16.33 -4.29 0.72
C ARG A 55 -15.03 -3.79 0.11
N SER A 56 -15.09 -2.84 -0.83
CA SER A 56 -13.88 -2.28 -1.44
C SER A 56 -12.99 -1.55 -0.42
N ILE A 57 -13.57 -0.88 0.57
CA ILE A 57 -12.85 -0.22 1.66
C ILE A 57 -12.24 -1.26 2.59
N THR A 58 -13.02 -2.27 2.99
CA THR A 58 -12.53 -3.37 3.81
C THR A 58 -11.36 -4.10 3.14
N GLY A 59 -11.40 -4.29 1.81
CA GLY A 59 -10.30 -4.87 1.07
C GLY A 59 -8.99 -4.07 1.21
N VAL A 60 -9.06 -2.74 1.13
CA VAL A 60 -7.88 -1.87 1.37
C VAL A 60 -7.37 -2.01 2.80
N GLU A 61 -8.25 -2.04 3.79
CA GLU A 61 -7.88 -2.20 5.20
C GLU A 61 -7.21 -3.56 5.48
N GLU A 62 -7.69 -4.64 4.87
CA GLU A 62 -7.11 -5.98 4.99
C GLU A 62 -5.72 -6.03 4.32
N ALA A 63 -5.54 -5.38 3.17
CA ALA A 63 -4.23 -5.29 2.53
C ALA A 63 -3.22 -4.49 3.40
N ALA A 64 -3.65 -3.39 4.02
CA ALA A 64 -2.84 -2.65 4.99
C ALA A 64 -2.49 -3.52 6.21
N THR A 65 -3.45 -4.32 6.68
CA THR A 65 -3.26 -5.26 7.79
C THR A 65 -2.21 -6.34 7.47
N ALA A 66 -2.15 -6.81 6.22
CA ALA A 66 -1.12 -7.74 5.77
C ALA A 66 0.29 -7.13 5.89
N ILE A 67 0.47 -5.87 5.47
CA ILE A 67 1.72 -5.11 5.63
C ILE A 67 2.09 -5.01 7.12
N PHE A 68 1.15 -4.62 7.98
CA PHE A 68 1.41 -4.50 9.43
C PHE A 68 1.86 -5.83 10.04
N HIS A 69 1.27 -6.95 9.59
CA HIS A 69 1.69 -8.27 10.02
C HIS A 69 3.09 -8.64 9.55
N ALA A 70 3.48 -8.30 8.30
CA ALA A 70 4.83 -8.50 7.82
C ALA A 70 5.86 -7.72 8.64
N LEU A 71 5.59 -6.42 8.87
CA LEU A 71 6.48 -5.54 9.64
C LEU A 71 6.69 -6.04 11.08
N LYS A 72 5.62 -6.44 11.76
CA LYS A 72 5.71 -6.98 13.12
C LYS A 72 6.42 -8.32 13.18
N ARG A 73 6.19 -9.21 12.20
CA ARG A 73 6.81 -10.53 12.13
C ARG A 73 8.32 -10.42 11.93
N GLN A 74 8.77 -9.53 11.04
CA GLN A 74 10.19 -9.24 10.79
C GLN A 74 10.82 -8.33 11.86
N LYS A 75 10.07 -7.98 12.92
CA LYS A 75 10.56 -7.23 14.08
C LYS A 75 11.20 -5.87 13.74
N TYR A 76 10.70 -5.18 12.71
CA TYR A 76 11.18 -3.82 12.43
C TYR A 76 11.00 -2.92 13.67
N ASN A 77 11.91 -1.98 13.85
CA ASN A 77 11.82 -1.02 14.94
C ASN A 77 10.51 -0.22 14.78
N ASN A 78 9.86 0.09 15.90
CA ASN A 78 8.56 0.78 15.97
C ASN A 78 7.37 0.03 15.35
N ALA A 79 7.54 -1.18 14.79
CA ALA A 79 6.42 -1.93 14.20
C ALA A 79 5.30 -2.24 15.20
N GLN A 80 5.63 -2.39 16.49
CA GLN A 80 4.64 -2.66 17.54
C GLN A 80 3.68 -1.49 17.80
N SER A 81 4.09 -0.26 17.49
CA SER A 81 3.26 0.95 17.59
C SER A 81 2.10 0.95 16.58
N LEU A 82 2.17 0.10 15.55
CA LEU A 82 1.08 -0.06 14.58
C LEU A 82 -0.11 -0.80 15.21
N ASN A 83 -1.28 -0.18 15.22
CA ASN A 83 -2.50 -0.81 15.70
C ASN A 83 -3.44 -1.18 14.56
N LYS A 84 -3.49 -2.46 14.19
CA LYS A 84 -4.37 -2.97 13.12
C LYS A 84 -5.88 -2.83 13.42
N ASN A 85 -6.25 -2.69 14.70
CA ASN A 85 -7.64 -2.51 15.11
C ASN A 85 -8.08 -1.05 14.99
N ARG A 86 -7.14 -0.11 14.85
CA ARG A 86 -7.45 1.30 14.58
C ARG A 86 -7.62 1.51 13.08
N HIS A 87 -8.86 1.76 12.65
CA HIS A 87 -9.18 2.08 11.25
C HIS A 87 -8.34 3.24 10.72
N PHE A 88 -8.08 4.26 11.55
CA PHE A 88 -7.19 5.38 11.22
C PHE A 88 -5.79 4.93 10.77
N HIS A 89 -5.14 4.01 11.49
CA HIS A 89 -3.79 3.53 11.12
C HIS A 89 -3.81 2.85 9.75
N LYS A 90 -4.84 2.02 9.48
CA LYS A 90 -4.99 1.33 8.19
C LYS A 90 -5.29 2.31 7.05
N ALA A 91 -6.16 3.29 7.30
CA ALA A 91 -6.54 4.31 6.32
C ALA A 91 -5.38 5.24 5.97
N ALA A 92 -4.49 5.54 6.93
CA ALA A 92 -3.33 6.40 6.76
C ALA A 92 -2.25 5.81 5.83
N VAL A 93 -2.23 4.49 5.57
CA VAL A 93 -1.22 3.85 4.71
C VAL A 93 -1.27 4.39 3.29
N TYR A 94 -2.47 4.60 2.72
CA TYR A 94 -2.58 5.04 1.32
C TYR A 94 -2.09 6.49 1.12
N PRO A 95 -2.55 7.47 1.91
CA PRO A 95 -2.00 8.82 1.87
C PRO A 95 -0.48 8.86 2.10
N PHE A 96 0.05 8.00 2.99
CA PHE A 96 1.49 7.90 3.20
C PHE A 96 2.23 7.34 1.97
N PHE A 97 1.69 6.33 1.29
CA PHE A 97 2.27 5.82 0.05
C PHE A 97 2.20 6.85 -1.08
N GLN A 98 1.16 7.69 -1.12
CA GLN A 98 1.13 8.84 -2.04
C GLN A 98 2.28 9.83 -1.76
N ALA A 99 2.63 10.06 -0.49
CA ALA A 99 3.75 10.93 -0.12
C ALA A 99 5.07 10.34 -0.62
N ILE A 100 5.31 9.05 -0.39
CA ILE A 100 6.47 8.33 -0.92
C ILE A 100 6.52 8.43 -2.45
N SER A 101 5.40 8.16 -3.13
CA SER A 101 5.32 8.18 -4.60
C SER A 101 5.69 9.55 -5.18
N ARG A 102 5.31 10.66 -4.53
CA ARG A 102 5.68 12.02 -4.98
C ARG A 102 7.18 12.24 -4.94
N VAL A 103 7.82 11.81 -3.85
CA VAL A 103 9.27 11.93 -3.69
C VAL A 103 9.98 11.06 -4.71
N LEU A 104 9.60 9.78 -4.85
CA LEU A 104 10.24 8.90 -5.82
C LEU A 104 10.09 9.36 -7.27
N SER A 105 8.96 10.01 -7.60
CA SER A 105 8.72 10.55 -8.95
C SER A 105 9.64 11.72 -9.31
N SER A 106 10.18 12.46 -8.32
CA SER A 106 11.08 13.59 -8.60
C SER A 106 12.47 13.15 -9.09
N PHE A 107 12.87 11.91 -8.84
CA PHE A 107 14.16 11.37 -9.26
C PHE A 107 14.19 10.92 -10.72
N ASN A 108 13.06 10.95 -11.44
CA ASN A 108 12.95 10.45 -12.81
C ASN A 108 13.46 9.00 -12.99
N ILE A 109 13.38 8.19 -11.93
CA ILE A 109 13.73 6.78 -11.92
C ILE A 109 12.48 5.98 -12.29
N LYS A 110 12.58 5.10 -13.28
CA LYS A 110 11.49 4.20 -13.64
C LYS A 110 11.63 2.90 -12.86
N ALA A 111 10.64 2.59 -12.03
CA ALA A 111 10.56 1.31 -11.34
C ALA A 111 9.64 0.35 -12.07
N GLN A 112 9.99 -0.93 -12.10
CA GLN A 112 9.16 -2.01 -12.60
C GLN A 112 9.20 -3.20 -11.63
N ILE A 113 8.06 -3.87 -11.50
CA ILE A 113 7.97 -5.11 -10.74
C ILE A 113 8.43 -6.25 -11.63
N ILE A 114 9.34 -7.07 -11.12
CA ILE A 114 9.79 -8.30 -11.78
C ILE A 114 9.55 -9.48 -10.86
N CYS A 115 9.34 -10.65 -11.44
CA CYS A 115 9.29 -11.90 -10.70
C CYS A 115 10.12 -12.92 -11.46
N ASP A 116 11.08 -13.54 -10.77
CA ASP A 116 11.81 -14.65 -11.33
C ASP A 116 11.00 -15.93 -11.13
N THR A 117 10.30 -16.35 -12.18
CA THR A 117 9.47 -17.56 -12.17
C THR A 117 10.27 -18.84 -12.39
N ASN A 118 11.57 -18.74 -12.68
CA ASN A 118 12.44 -19.90 -12.92
C ASN A 118 13.12 -20.39 -11.64
N GLU A 119 13.06 -19.61 -10.55
CA GLU A 119 13.54 -20.02 -9.24
C GLU A 119 12.56 -21.02 -8.59
N GLN A 120 13.09 -21.96 -7.79
CA GLN A 120 12.30 -22.96 -7.05
C GLN A 120 11.29 -22.31 -6.07
N SER A 121 11.54 -21.07 -5.67
CA SER A 121 10.67 -20.24 -4.86
C SER A 121 10.57 -18.83 -5.48
N PRO A 122 9.56 -18.57 -6.34
CA PRO A 122 9.47 -17.29 -7.04
C PRO A 122 9.25 -16.15 -6.04
N LYS A 123 10.03 -15.09 -6.19
CA LYS A 123 9.93 -13.87 -5.35
C LYS A 123 9.67 -12.65 -6.21
N LEU A 124 8.92 -11.72 -5.64
CA LEU A 124 8.71 -10.40 -6.24
C LEU A 124 9.95 -9.54 -5.97
N LYS A 125 10.49 -8.90 -7.02
CA LYS A 125 11.58 -7.93 -6.92
C LYS A 125 11.11 -6.60 -7.53
N ILE A 126 11.78 -5.51 -7.18
CA ILE A 126 11.62 -4.21 -7.83
C ILE A 126 12.92 -3.86 -8.54
N ALA A 127 12.83 -3.56 -9.83
CA ALA A 127 13.95 -3.15 -10.65
C ALA A 127 13.79 -1.70 -11.08
N PHE A 128 14.89 -0.97 -11.07
CA PHE A 128 14.98 0.43 -11.42
C PHE A 128 15.75 0.59 -12.73
N SER A 129 15.24 1.44 -13.61
CA SER A 129 15.95 1.91 -14.79
C SER A 129 16.43 3.33 -14.54
N LEU A 130 17.75 3.52 -14.70
CA LEU A 130 18.42 4.80 -14.47
C LEU A 130 18.52 5.58 -15.79
N PRO A 131 18.17 6.88 -15.82
CA PRO A 131 18.13 7.66 -17.05
C PRO A 131 19.50 8.21 -17.52
N PHE A 132 20.62 7.72 -16.96
CA PHE A 132 21.96 8.29 -17.18
C PHE A 132 23.01 7.25 -17.55
N GLU A 133 23.97 7.64 -18.38
CA GLU A 133 25.12 6.81 -18.78
C GLU A 133 26.11 6.58 -17.61
N PRO A 134 26.83 5.44 -17.56
CA PRO A 134 26.80 4.29 -18.47
C PRO A 134 25.70 3.26 -18.12
N PHE A 135 24.73 3.66 -17.30
CA PHE A 135 23.71 2.79 -16.71
C PHE A 135 22.38 2.80 -17.46
N LYS A 136 22.28 3.61 -18.50
CA LYS A 136 21.11 3.69 -19.38
C LYS A 136 20.79 2.31 -19.94
N ASP A 137 19.50 2.00 -20.02
CA ASP A 137 18.94 0.72 -20.49
C ASP A 137 19.30 -0.52 -19.64
N ARG A 138 19.96 -0.34 -18.48
CA ARG A 138 20.17 -1.42 -17.50
C ARG A 138 19.08 -1.39 -16.43
N LEU A 139 18.81 -2.58 -15.88
CA LEU A 139 17.92 -2.77 -14.74
C LEU A 139 18.75 -3.05 -13.49
N PHE A 140 18.49 -2.29 -12.44
CA PHE A 140 19.14 -2.43 -11.14
C PHE A 140 18.11 -2.88 -10.12
N TYR A 141 18.43 -3.91 -9.36
CA TYR A 141 17.63 -4.34 -8.23
C TYR A 141 18.56 -4.75 -7.10
N SER A 142 18.10 -4.55 -5.87
CA SER A 142 18.79 -5.04 -4.68
C SER A 142 18.18 -6.38 -4.25
N GLU A 143 18.93 -7.13 -3.46
CA GLU A 143 18.43 -8.27 -2.73
C GLU A 143 18.82 -8.10 -1.25
N PRO A 144 17.85 -7.87 -0.33
CA PRO A 144 16.40 -7.81 -0.55
C PRO A 144 15.94 -6.54 -1.31
N PRO A 145 14.72 -6.52 -1.90
CA PRO A 145 14.33 -5.58 -2.96
C PRO A 145 14.17 -4.11 -2.55
N LEU A 146 14.00 -3.83 -1.26
CA LEU A 146 13.86 -2.50 -0.68
C LEU A 146 15.05 -2.17 0.25
N HIS A 147 16.21 -2.79 0.01
CA HIS A 147 17.44 -2.57 0.79
C HIS A 147 18.25 -1.39 0.27
N PHE A 148 17.64 -0.21 0.29
CA PHE A 148 18.28 1.06 -0.04
C PHE A 148 17.81 2.15 0.92
N GLU A 149 18.47 3.29 0.92
CA GLU A 149 18.04 4.46 1.70
C GLU A 149 17.76 5.62 0.75
N LEU A 150 16.80 6.45 1.14
CA LEU A 150 16.54 7.70 0.46
C LEU A 150 17.09 8.86 1.28
N THR A 151 18.12 9.51 0.74
CA THR A 151 18.75 10.68 1.37
C THR A 151 18.48 11.94 0.56
N MET A 152 18.18 13.05 1.23
CA MET A 152 18.13 14.39 0.65
C MET A 152 19.05 15.30 1.46
N ASN A 153 19.92 16.06 0.79
CA ASN A 153 20.92 16.92 1.45
C ASN A 153 21.79 16.16 2.48
N ASN A 154 22.17 14.91 2.18
CA ASN A 154 22.92 14.00 3.04
C ASN A 154 22.22 13.59 4.36
N GLU A 155 20.92 13.82 4.46
CA GLU A 155 20.11 13.35 5.59
C GLU A 155 19.06 12.34 5.15
N ILE A 156 18.70 11.40 6.04
CA ILE A 156 17.64 10.43 5.80
C ILE A 156 16.31 11.18 5.62
N HIS A 157 15.67 11.01 4.46
CA HIS A 157 14.42 11.69 4.14
C HIS A 157 13.25 11.18 4.98
N ASN A 158 12.44 12.09 5.55
CA ASN A 158 11.36 11.73 6.50
C ASN A 158 9.93 11.99 6.00
N PHE A 159 9.75 12.30 4.71
CA PHE A 159 8.47 12.47 4.00
C PHE A 159 7.47 13.49 4.56
N SER A 160 7.81 14.26 5.61
CA SER A 160 6.88 15.14 6.31
C SER A 160 6.29 16.21 5.39
N ASP A 161 7.12 16.87 4.58
CA ASP A 161 6.68 17.93 3.65
C ASP A 161 5.66 17.41 2.63
N GLN A 162 5.88 16.19 2.10
CA GLN A 162 4.96 15.62 1.11
C GLN A 162 3.64 15.19 1.73
N ILE A 163 3.65 14.81 3.01
CA ILE A 163 2.43 14.56 3.78
C ILE A 163 1.63 15.85 3.93
N GLU A 164 2.26 16.97 4.28
CA GLU A 164 1.61 18.28 4.41
C GLU A 164 1.00 18.76 3.07
N GLN A 165 1.69 18.52 1.96
CA GLN A 165 1.16 18.80 0.63
C GLN A 165 -0.12 18.00 0.32
N ILE A 166 -0.14 16.70 0.62
CA ILE A 166 -1.32 15.84 0.39
C ILE A 166 -2.51 16.34 1.20
N VAL A 167 -2.27 16.72 2.45
CA VAL A 167 -3.29 17.28 3.34
C VAL A 167 -3.90 18.54 2.74
N SER A 168 -3.05 19.46 2.29
CA SER A 168 -3.45 20.74 1.73
C SER A 168 -4.28 20.56 0.45
N GLU A 169 -3.85 19.70 -0.47
CA GLU A 169 -4.55 19.43 -1.74
C GLU A 169 -5.92 18.76 -1.56
N ASN A 170 -6.08 17.97 -0.50
CA ASN A 170 -7.37 17.34 -0.18
C ASN A 170 -8.28 18.24 0.66
N ASN A 171 -7.93 19.53 0.82
CA ASN A 171 -8.65 20.50 1.67
C ASN A 171 -8.84 20.02 3.12
N ALA A 172 -7.95 19.15 3.59
CA ALA A 172 -7.99 18.64 4.95
C ALA A 172 -7.17 19.57 5.86
N LYS A 173 -7.63 19.78 7.09
CA LYS A 173 -6.87 20.61 8.05
C LYS A 173 -5.62 19.91 8.61
N SER A 174 -5.59 18.58 8.52
CA SER A 174 -4.45 17.77 8.97
C SER A 174 -4.50 16.38 8.33
N PHE A 175 -3.35 15.70 8.32
CA PHE A 175 -3.24 14.30 7.90
C PHE A 175 -4.17 13.39 8.70
N CYS A 176 -4.32 13.72 9.98
CA CYS A 176 -5.24 13.03 10.86
C CYS A 176 -6.69 13.19 10.41
N LYS A 177 -7.15 14.40 10.10
CA LYS A 177 -8.53 14.62 9.63
C LYS A 177 -8.79 13.91 8.31
N TYR A 178 -7.86 14.00 7.36
CA TYR A 178 -7.97 13.30 6.08
C TYR A 178 -8.12 11.78 6.27
N SER A 179 -7.23 11.18 7.06
CA SER A 179 -7.26 9.74 7.32
C SER A 179 -8.48 9.31 8.16
N ASN A 180 -8.94 10.16 9.09
CA ASN A 180 -10.17 9.92 9.85
C ASN A 180 -11.42 10.02 8.99
N GLU A 181 -11.45 10.92 8.00
CA GLU A 181 -12.55 10.97 7.03
C GLU A 181 -12.62 9.69 6.19
N LEU A 182 -11.45 9.16 5.77
CA LEU A 182 -11.36 7.87 5.09
C LEU A 182 -11.83 6.72 6.00
N ALA A 183 -11.40 6.69 7.26
CA ALA A 183 -11.82 5.68 8.23
C ALA A 183 -13.33 5.76 8.53
N ASN A 184 -13.86 6.97 8.71
CA ASN A 184 -15.26 7.22 9.02
C ASN A 184 -16.19 7.01 7.82
N PHE A 185 -15.66 6.98 6.60
CA PHE A 185 -16.46 6.67 5.41
C PHE A 185 -17.16 5.31 5.54
N ARG A 186 -16.53 4.33 6.21
CA ARG A 186 -17.15 3.05 6.57
C ARG A 186 -18.45 3.23 7.36
N ASN A 187 -18.41 4.04 8.41
CA ASN A 187 -19.57 4.30 9.27
C ASN A 187 -20.66 5.05 8.52
N LYS A 188 -20.28 5.99 7.65
CA LYS A 188 -21.22 6.73 6.79
C LYS A 188 -21.99 5.82 5.82
N ILE A 189 -21.43 4.68 5.43
CA ILE A 189 -22.10 3.71 4.55
C ILE A 189 -23.08 2.84 5.36
N LEU A 190 -22.69 2.42 6.57
CA LEU A 190 -23.46 1.45 7.34
C LEU A 190 -24.60 2.06 8.15
N TYR A 191 -24.40 3.25 8.70
CA TYR A 191 -25.31 3.79 9.69
C TYR A 191 -26.11 4.96 9.14
N ALA A 192 -27.41 4.97 9.44
CA ALA A 192 -28.26 6.13 9.21
C ALA A 192 -27.73 7.32 10.02
N SER A 193 -27.90 8.51 9.45
CA SER A 193 -27.60 9.76 10.14
C SER A 193 -28.88 10.56 10.35
N ASN A 194 -28.78 11.71 11.01
CA ASN A 194 -29.89 12.67 11.10
C ASN A 194 -30.36 13.18 9.73
N GLN A 195 -29.60 12.90 8.66
CA GLN A 195 -29.94 13.22 7.27
C GLN A 195 -30.62 12.04 6.53
N GLY A 196 -30.90 10.93 7.21
CA GLY A 196 -31.57 9.75 6.66
C GLY A 196 -30.64 8.56 6.35
N ILE A 197 -31.15 7.64 5.54
CA ILE A 197 -30.44 6.44 5.09
C ILE A 197 -29.37 6.85 4.06
N PRO A 198 -28.10 6.43 4.22
CA PRO A 198 -27.05 6.79 3.28
C PRO A 198 -27.34 6.22 1.89
N THR A 199 -27.25 7.08 0.87
CA THR A 199 -27.28 6.66 -0.53
C THR A 199 -25.87 6.74 -1.09
N VAL A 200 -25.30 5.60 -1.46
CA VAL A 200 -23.95 5.51 -2.02
C VAL A 200 -24.05 5.16 -3.49
N LYS A 201 -23.46 6.01 -4.34
CA LYS A 201 -23.23 5.67 -5.74
C LYS A 201 -21.78 5.24 -5.88
N ILE A 202 -21.56 4.01 -6.30
CA ILE A 202 -20.23 3.53 -6.67
C ILE A 202 -20.13 3.41 -8.18
N THR A 203 -19.06 3.96 -8.75
CA THR A 203 -18.76 3.79 -10.16
C THR A 203 -17.71 2.71 -10.35
N GLU A 204 -17.63 2.14 -11.55
CA GLU A 204 -16.55 1.22 -11.91
C GLU A 204 -15.16 1.85 -11.72
N ASN A 205 -15.04 3.16 -11.97
CA ASN A 205 -13.80 3.88 -11.74
C ASN A 205 -13.42 3.92 -10.25
N ASN A 206 -14.40 4.04 -9.34
CA ASN A 206 -14.13 3.95 -7.91
C ASN A 206 -13.61 2.56 -7.52
N LEU A 207 -14.23 1.49 -8.03
CA LEU A 207 -13.79 0.12 -7.77
C LEU A 207 -12.41 -0.17 -8.35
N LYS A 208 -12.14 0.22 -9.61
CA LYS A 208 -10.82 0.09 -10.24
C LYS A 208 -9.73 0.79 -9.43
N LYS A 209 -9.99 2.00 -8.93
CA LYS A 209 -9.05 2.71 -8.04
C LYS A 209 -8.78 1.93 -6.75
N LYS A 210 -9.82 1.38 -6.11
CA LYS A 210 -9.65 0.57 -4.89
C LYS A 210 -8.89 -0.73 -5.15
N GLU A 211 -9.16 -1.38 -6.28
CA GLU A 211 -8.42 -2.56 -6.72
C GLU A 211 -6.94 -2.25 -6.95
N GLN A 212 -6.61 -1.14 -7.62
CA GLN A 212 -5.23 -0.68 -7.80
C GLN A 212 -4.53 -0.46 -6.45
N ILE A 213 -5.20 0.18 -5.48
CA ILE A 213 -4.65 0.41 -4.14
C ILE A 213 -4.36 -0.93 -3.44
N ILE A 214 -5.31 -1.87 -3.50
CA ILE A 214 -5.15 -3.21 -2.91
C ILE A 214 -3.96 -3.92 -3.56
N VAL A 215 -3.87 -3.94 -4.89
CA VAL A 215 -2.76 -4.57 -5.61
C VAL A 215 -1.42 -3.94 -5.21
N THR A 216 -1.33 -2.61 -5.15
CA THR A 216 -0.11 -1.91 -4.69
C THR A 216 0.28 -2.31 -3.27
N PHE A 217 -0.68 -2.39 -2.34
CA PHE A 217 -0.40 -2.81 -0.97
C PHE A 217 0.06 -4.26 -0.90
N LEU A 218 -0.53 -5.14 -1.70
CA LEU A 218 -0.15 -6.55 -1.77
C LEU A 218 1.24 -6.74 -2.39
N ILE A 219 1.61 -5.92 -3.38
CA ILE A 219 2.98 -5.86 -3.91
C ILE A 219 3.96 -5.48 -2.80
N VAL A 220 3.69 -4.40 -2.07
CA VAL A 220 4.55 -3.98 -0.94
C VAL A 220 4.62 -5.07 0.14
N TYR A 221 3.49 -5.70 0.47
CA TYR A 221 3.45 -6.83 1.39
C TYR A 221 4.35 -7.98 0.92
N LEU A 222 4.36 -8.33 -0.37
CA LEU A 222 5.22 -9.39 -0.92
C LEU A 222 6.70 -9.00 -0.93
N LEU A 223 7.02 -7.76 -1.35
CA LEU A 223 8.40 -7.23 -1.33
C LEU A 223 9.00 -7.23 0.08
N ILE A 224 8.17 -7.12 1.12
CA ILE A 224 8.59 -7.25 2.51
C ILE A 224 8.61 -8.74 2.90
N SER A 225 7.48 -9.43 2.77
CA SER A 225 7.22 -10.69 3.47
C SER A 225 7.87 -11.95 2.89
N GLN A 226 8.42 -11.88 1.67
CA GLN A 226 9.13 -12.99 1.01
C GLN A 226 10.65 -13.03 1.34
N TYR A 227 11.12 -12.06 2.12
CA TYR A 227 12.50 -11.89 2.54
C TYR A 227 12.58 -11.95 4.06
N ASP A 228 13.64 -12.52 4.62
CA ASP A 228 13.78 -12.68 6.08
C ASP A 228 14.49 -11.47 6.72
N GLU A 229 15.25 -10.76 5.90
CA GLU A 229 16.05 -9.61 6.28
C GLU A 229 15.21 -8.34 6.42
N GLN A 230 15.59 -7.51 7.38
CA GLN A 230 15.08 -6.14 7.47
C GLN A 230 15.68 -5.28 6.36
N GLN A 231 14.83 -4.49 5.72
CA GLN A 231 15.16 -3.70 4.55
C GLN A 231 15.25 -2.22 4.96
N LEU A 232 16.34 -1.54 4.61
CA LEU A 232 16.62 -0.18 5.08
C LEU A 232 15.50 0.81 4.74
N PHE A 233 15.00 0.79 3.50
CA PHE A 233 13.92 1.68 3.07
C PHE A 233 12.62 1.42 3.83
N VAL A 234 12.35 0.15 4.16
CA VAL A 234 11.17 -0.25 4.92
C VAL A 234 11.25 0.29 6.35
N GLN A 235 12.43 0.22 6.98
CA GLN A 235 12.68 0.81 8.29
C GLN A 235 12.49 2.34 8.24
N GLN A 236 13.13 3.02 7.29
CA GLN A 236 13.00 4.46 7.07
C GLN A 236 11.54 4.90 6.89
N ALA A 237 10.79 4.19 6.03
CA ALA A 237 9.39 4.48 5.76
C ALA A 237 8.52 4.23 7.01
N LEU A 238 8.78 3.16 7.76
CA LEU A 238 8.05 2.86 8.99
C LEU A 238 8.26 3.92 10.07
N ASP A 239 9.50 4.37 10.28
CA ASP A 239 9.80 5.40 11.27
C ASP A 239 9.12 6.73 10.93
N SER A 240 9.14 7.10 9.65
CA SER A 240 8.43 8.27 9.15
C SER A 240 6.91 8.13 9.35
N PHE A 241 6.35 6.97 9.01
CA PHE A 241 4.92 6.70 9.17
C PHE A 241 4.48 6.77 10.64
N VAL A 242 5.21 6.13 11.55
CA VAL A 242 4.91 6.15 13.00
C VAL A 242 5.03 7.57 13.55
N LYS A 243 6.03 8.35 13.14
CA LYS A 243 6.14 9.76 13.51
C LYS A 243 4.90 10.54 13.08
N THR A 244 4.42 10.35 11.85
CA THR A 244 3.20 10.99 11.35
C THR A 244 1.95 10.58 12.15
N LEU A 245 1.83 9.29 12.48
CA LEU A 245 0.72 8.79 13.31
C LEU A 245 0.75 9.41 14.71
N ASN A 246 1.92 9.50 15.35
CA ASN A 246 2.06 10.07 16.68
C ASN A 246 1.78 11.58 16.73
N LEU A 247 2.20 12.33 15.70
CA LEU A 247 1.84 13.74 15.56
C LEU A 247 0.33 13.90 15.37
N SER A 248 -0.29 12.98 14.64
CA SER A 248 -1.73 12.95 14.39
C SER A 248 -2.53 12.65 15.65
N ASP A 249 -2.11 11.68 16.47
CA ASP A 249 -2.77 11.32 17.73
C ASP A 249 -2.78 12.49 18.73
N LYS A 250 -1.77 13.37 18.73
CA LYS A 250 -1.74 14.58 19.56
C LYS A 250 -2.71 15.68 19.11
N ILE A 251 -3.10 15.68 17.83
CA ILE A 251 -3.93 16.72 17.21
C ILE A 251 -5.41 16.26 17.09
N CYS A 252 -5.66 14.97 17.26
CA CYS A 252 -6.98 14.34 17.09
C CYS A 252 -7.70 13.95 18.39
N ILE A 253 -7.09 14.25 19.53
CA ILE A 253 -7.75 14.31 20.85
C ILE A 253 -8.23 15.75 21.04
#